data_AF-A0A7X0WCP6-F1
#
_entry.id   AF-A0A7X0WCP6-F1
#
_cell.length_a   1.000
_cell.length_b   1.000
_cell.length_c   1.000
_cell.angle_alpha   90.00
_cell.angle_beta   90.00
_cell.angle_gamma   90.00
#
_symmetry.space_group_name_H-M   'P 1'
#
loop_
_entity.id
_entity.type
_entity.pdbx_description
1 polymer ?
#
loop_
_entity_poly.entity_id
_entity_poly.type
_entity_poly.pdbx_seq_one_letter_code
_entity_poly.pdbx_strand_id
1 'polypeptide(L)'
;MKTRTLLVSVALGTTLVLGACGNSDTSSSGDKMDTKTEMSDKQDKMMKANEKVMLQGSFAGVGKHQVSGMVTIKDNKLMLTNFVTDEGPDLHVYLVKGDDVKNGVEVSAIDLKDKTQTFDVSDKDLTKYDNVVIYCEKAHETFGQAPVSEGMDDTAMSMMTGTFAGVGTHKVSGTATVEGSTLKLANFKTDEGPDLHVYLTKDGDINTGMEIDAIDLKDAEHSFDLKNLDTSAYNSVVIYCQKAHEAFGKAMLEG
;
A
#
# COMPACT_ATOMS: atom_id res chain seq x y z
N MET A 1 -21.02 2.03 -58.83
CA MET A 1 -22.36 2.66 -58.64
C MET A 1 -22.27 3.49 -57.35
N LYS A 2 -22.00 4.81 -57.41
CA LYS A 2 -22.98 5.94 -57.41
C LYS A 2 -24.06 5.75 -56.34
N THR A 3 -24.09 6.53 -55.24
CA THR A 3 -24.54 7.95 -55.11
C THR A 3 -23.96 8.56 -53.80
N ARG A 4 -23.29 9.75 -53.70
CA ARG A 4 -23.71 11.19 -53.78
C ARG A 4 -25.01 11.49 -52.99
N THR A 5 -25.09 12.41 -52.01
CA THR A 5 -24.91 13.89 -51.98
C THR A 5 -25.16 14.36 -50.51
N LEU A 6 -24.34 15.13 -49.79
CA LEU A 6 -24.10 16.60 -49.76
C LEU A 6 -25.28 17.48 -49.27
N LEU A 7 -25.07 18.33 -48.25
CA LEU A 7 -25.50 19.75 -48.03
C LEU A 7 -25.26 20.11 -46.54
N VAL A 8 -24.26 20.93 -46.17
CA VAL A 8 -24.10 22.41 -46.24
C VAL A 8 -24.54 23.14 -44.94
N SER A 9 -23.51 23.67 -44.29
CA SER A 9 -23.28 24.87 -43.47
C SER A 9 -24.39 25.90 -43.28
N VAL A 10 -24.35 26.64 -42.15
CA VAL A 10 -24.18 28.12 -42.07
C VAL A 10 -23.85 28.52 -40.61
N ALA A 11 -22.86 29.40 -40.46
CA ALA A 11 -22.38 30.03 -39.23
C ALA A 11 -23.08 31.38 -38.97
N LEU A 12 -23.02 31.89 -37.74
CA LEU A 12 -23.10 33.30 -37.27
C LEU A 12 -22.91 33.21 -35.73
N GLY A 13 -21.97 33.82 -35.00
CA GLY A 13 -21.11 34.96 -35.27
C GLY A 13 -21.70 36.23 -34.64
N THR A 14 -21.43 36.51 -33.35
CA THR A 14 -21.39 37.88 -32.80
C THR A 14 -20.71 37.92 -31.42
N THR A 15 -19.54 38.54 -31.40
CA THR A 15 -18.88 39.11 -30.22
C THR A 15 -19.50 40.45 -29.83
N LEU A 16 -19.70 40.68 -28.53
CA LEU A 16 -19.93 42.01 -27.96
C LEU A 16 -18.96 42.22 -26.80
N VAL A 17 -17.98 43.09 -27.03
CA VAL A 17 -17.17 43.72 -25.99
C VAL A 17 -17.69 45.13 -25.83
N LEU A 18 -18.10 45.50 -24.62
CA LEU A 18 -18.24 46.88 -24.18
C LEU A 18 -17.61 46.97 -22.79
N GLY A 19 -16.56 47.77 -22.68
CA GLY A 19 -15.98 48.19 -21.41
C GLY A 19 -16.67 49.43 -20.87
N ALA A 20 -16.65 49.59 -19.54
CA ALA A 20 -16.74 50.88 -18.88
C ALA A 20 -16.13 50.78 -17.47
N CYS A 21 -15.14 51.62 -17.18
CA CYS A 21 -14.60 51.87 -15.85
C CYS A 21 -15.58 52.73 -15.03
N GLY A 22 -15.66 52.49 -13.73
CA GLY A 22 -16.31 53.39 -12.78
C GLY A 22 -15.96 53.03 -11.34
N ASN A 23 -15.15 53.87 -10.71
CA ASN A 23 -14.73 53.78 -9.31
C ASN A 23 -15.63 54.63 -8.40
N SER A 24 -15.66 54.29 -7.11
CA SER A 24 -16.08 55.05 -5.91
C SER A 24 -17.47 54.75 -5.30
N ASP A 25 -17.41 53.98 -4.21
CA ASP A 25 -18.09 54.12 -2.91
C ASP A 25 -19.59 54.43 -2.83
N THR A 26 -20.37 53.48 -2.32
CA THR A 26 -21.21 53.68 -1.11
C THR A 26 -22.04 52.43 -0.77
N SER A 27 -22.06 52.13 0.52
CA SER A 27 -22.76 51.06 1.23
C SER A 27 -24.27 51.01 1.00
N SER A 28 -24.84 49.81 0.85
CA SER A 28 -25.92 49.28 1.72
C SER A 28 -26.37 47.88 1.30
N SER A 29 -26.30 46.99 2.28
CA SER A 29 -27.12 45.80 2.57
C SER A 29 -28.02 45.24 1.47
N GLY A 30 -27.75 43.98 1.13
CA GLY A 30 -28.69 43.08 0.47
C GLY A 30 -28.19 41.65 0.62
N ASP A 31 -28.80 40.93 1.55
CA ASP A 31 -28.55 39.53 1.90
C ASP A 31 -28.29 38.63 0.68
N LYS A 32 -27.09 38.03 0.64
CA LYS A 32 -26.80 36.85 -0.18
C LYS A 32 -25.87 35.90 0.56
N MET A 33 -26.52 35.08 1.38
CA MET A 33 -26.34 33.63 1.46
C MET A 33 -24.88 33.15 1.36
N ASP A 34 -24.26 33.06 2.52
CA ASP A 34 -22.99 32.39 2.77
C ASP A 34 -23.05 30.91 2.32
N THR A 35 -22.45 30.59 1.18
CA THR A 35 -22.21 29.18 0.78
C THR A 35 -20.72 28.92 0.50
N LYS A 36 -19.88 29.96 0.56
CA LYS A 36 -18.44 29.86 0.27
C LYS A 36 -17.58 29.59 1.52
N THR A 37 -18.06 29.98 2.69
CA THR A 37 -17.33 29.81 3.96
C THR A 37 -17.39 28.37 4.47
N GLU A 38 -18.51 27.66 4.28
CA GLU A 38 -18.68 26.29 4.82
C GLU A 38 -17.87 25.20 4.08
N MET A 39 -17.57 25.35 2.78
CA MET A 39 -16.77 24.36 2.05
C MET A 39 -15.30 24.34 2.48
N SER A 40 -14.73 25.51 2.77
CA SER A 40 -13.32 25.64 3.21
C SER A 40 -13.11 25.02 4.59
N ASP A 41 -14.03 25.32 5.52
CA ASP A 41 -13.95 24.80 6.89
C ASP A 41 -14.11 23.27 6.97
N LYS A 42 -14.88 22.67 6.05
CA LYS A 42 -15.08 21.22 6.01
C LYS A 42 -13.88 20.50 5.40
N GLN A 43 -13.29 21.05 4.35
CA GLN A 43 -12.09 20.50 3.72
C GLN A 43 -10.88 20.58 4.66
N ASP A 44 -10.69 21.71 5.35
CA ASP A 44 -9.60 21.85 6.34
C ASP A 44 -9.74 20.86 7.50
N LYS A 45 -10.98 20.62 7.98
CA LYS A 45 -11.24 19.61 9.02
C LYS A 45 -10.99 18.17 8.52
N MET A 46 -11.30 17.88 7.26
CA MET A 46 -11.05 16.58 6.64
C MET A 46 -9.55 16.32 6.45
N MET A 47 -8.80 17.30 5.93
CA MET A 47 -7.34 17.17 5.82
C MET A 47 -6.67 16.94 7.18
N LYS A 48 -7.11 17.65 8.22
CA LYS A 48 -6.66 17.46 9.62
C LYS A 48 -7.01 16.09 10.20
N ALA A 49 -8.15 15.51 9.81
CA ALA A 49 -8.54 14.17 10.25
C ALA A 49 -7.70 13.10 9.53
N ASN A 50 -7.49 13.27 8.22
CA ASN A 50 -6.71 12.38 7.38
C ASN A 50 -5.20 12.40 7.71
N GLU A 51 -4.64 13.49 8.26
CA GLU A 51 -3.26 13.53 8.77
C GLU A 51 -2.98 12.46 9.84
N LYS A 52 -4.00 11.97 10.54
CA LYS A 52 -3.86 10.90 11.54
C LYS A 52 -4.18 9.52 11.01
N VAL A 53 -4.64 9.43 9.76
CA VAL A 53 -5.02 8.18 9.13
C VAL A 53 -3.78 7.59 8.47
N MET A 54 -3.39 6.40 8.94
CA MET A 54 -2.49 5.53 8.22
C MET A 54 -3.24 4.23 7.93
N LEU A 55 -3.44 3.90 6.66
CA LEU A 55 -4.08 2.65 6.25
C LEU A 55 -3.15 1.87 5.34
N GLN A 56 -3.16 0.54 5.44
CA GLN A 56 -2.34 -0.33 4.59
C GLN A 56 -3.11 -1.57 4.17
N GLY A 57 -2.77 -2.08 2.99
CA GLY A 57 -3.32 -3.32 2.45
C GLY A 57 -2.48 -3.90 1.31
N SER A 58 -2.66 -5.19 1.04
CA SER A 58 -2.04 -5.88 -0.09
C SER A 58 -3.08 -6.18 -1.16
N PHE A 59 -2.75 -5.91 -2.42
CA PHE A 59 -3.65 -6.27 -3.53
C PHE A 59 -3.64 -7.77 -3.79
N ALA A 60 -4.85 -8.29 -3.99
CA ALA A 60 -5.08 -9.57 -4.61
C ALA A 60 -5.90 -9.39 -5.88
N GLY A 61 -5.53 -10.13 -6.93
CA GLY A 61 -6.30 -10.22 -8.16
C GLY A 61 -7.69 -10.81 -7.93
N VAL A 62 -8.67 -10.34 -8.69
CA VAL A 62 -10.06 -10.78 -8.62
C VAL A 62 -10.44 -11.53 -9.90
N GLY A 63 -11.06 -12.70 -9.73
CA GLY A 63 -11.47 -13.55 -10.84
C GLY A 63 -10.27 -14.11 -11.61
N LYS A 64 -10.09 -13.66 -12.86
CA LYS A 64 -9.00 -14.09 -13.76
C LYS A 64 -7.84 -13.10 -13.84
N HIS A 65 -7.99 -11.93 -13.24
CA HIS A 65 -7.04 -10.83 -13.35
C HIS A 65 -5.93 -11.00 -12.32
N GLN A 66 -4.69 -10.77 -12.73
CA GLN A 66 -3.52 -10.78 -11.86
C GLN A 66 -3.25 -9.36 -11.40
N VAL A 67 -3.40 -9.12 -10.10
CA VAL A 67 -3.02 -7.86 -9.45
C VAL A 67 -2.27 -8.18 -8.18
N SER A 68 -1.14 -7.51 -7.97
CA SER A 68 -0.31 -7.63 -6.77
C SER A 68 0.36 -6.29 -6.45
N GLY A 69 0.85 -6.16 -5.23
CA GLY A 69 1.51 -4.95 -4.73
C GLY A 69 0.89 -4.50 -3.41
N MET A 70 1.38 -3.39 -2.88
CA MET A 70 0.89 -2.81 -1.63
C MET A 70 0.23 -1.46 -1.90
N VAL A 71 -0.74 -1.12 -1.07
CA VAL A 71 -1.27 0.24 -0.94
C VAL A 71 -1.03 0.74 0.47
N THR A 72 -0.53 1.97 0.58
CA THR A 72 -0.41 2.74 1.82
C THR A 72 -1.16 4.04 1.65
N ILE A 73 -2.03 4.41 2.59
CA ILE A 73 -2.68 5.71 2.66
C ILE A 73 -2.15 6.43 3.89
N LYS A 74 -1.42 7.52 3.71
CA LYS A 74 -0.83 8.33 4.79
C LYS A 74 -0.63 9.76 4.31
N ASP A 75 -0.69 10.75 5.20
CA ASP A 75 -0.39 12.16 4.90
C ASP A 75 -1.16 12.70 3.69
N ASN A 76 -2.46 12.35 3.59
CA ASN A 76 -3.34 12.68 2.46
C ASN A 76 -2.91 12.12 1.10
N LYS A 77 -2.11 11.06 1.09
CA LYS A 77 -1.63 10.39 -0.12
C LYS A 77 -2.01 8.92 -0.11
N LEU A 78 -2.43 8.41 -1.25
CA LEU A 78 -2.53 6.99 -1.54
C LEU A 78 -1.33 6.58 -2.39
N MET A 79 -0.54 5.64 -1.90
CA MET A 79 0.71 5.20 -2.50
C MET A 79 0.61 3.73 -2.87
N LEU A 80 0.77 3.42 -4.15
CA LEU A 80 0.95 2.05 -4.64
C LEU A 80 2.43 1.74 -4.71
N THR A 81 2.86 0.57 -4.25
CA THR A 81 4.25 0.11 -4.36
C THR A 81 4.32 -1.34 -4.84
N ASN A 82 5.36 -1.64 -5.63
CA ASN A 82 5.50 -2.94 -6.30
C ASN A 82 4.23 -3.36 -7.06
N PHE A 83 3.49 -2.37 -7.56
CA PHE A 83 2.20 -2.59 -8.19
C PHE A 83 2.39 -3.25 -9.55
N VAL A 84 1.70 -4.37 -9.74
CA VAL A 84 1.66 -5.12 -10.98
C VAL A 84 0.21 -5.49 -11.24
N THR A 85 -0.25 -5.24 -12.46
CA THR A 85 -1.59 -5.61 -12.92
C THR A 85 -1.49 -6.12 -14.35
N ASP A 86 -2.38 -7.04 -14.73
CA ASP A 86 -2.63 -7.33 -16.14
C ASP A 86 -3.13 -6.06 -16.86
N GLU A 87 -2.89 -5.98 -18.17
CA GLU A 87 -3.31 -4.84 -18.99
C GLU A 87 -4.84 -4.70 -18.99
N GLY A 88 -5.31 -3.50 -18.62
CA GLY A 88 -6.70 -3.09 -18.78
C GLY A 88 -6.77 -1.80 -19.59
N PRO A 89 -7.77 -1.63 -20.47
CA PRO A 89 -7.84 -0.49 -21.38
C PRO A 89 -8.15 0.85 -20.70
N ASP A 90 -8.58 0.82 -19.43
CA ASP A 90 -9.05 1.98 -18.67
C ASP A 90 -9.10 1.66 -17.16
N LEU A 91 -7.92 1.45 -16.53
CA LEU A 91 -7.82 1.08 -15.11
C LEU A 91 -7.70 2.31 -14.22
N HIS A 92 -8.44 2.29 -13.11
CA HIS A 92 -8.51 3.35 -12.13
C HIS A 92 -8.45 2.80 -10.71
N VAL A 93 -7.93 3.62 -9.79
CA VAL A 93 -7.93 3.35 -8.36
C VAL A 93 -9.20 3.93 -7.75
N TYR A 94 -9.90 3.13 -6.94
CA TYR A 94 -11.11 3.51 -6.23
C TYR A 94 -10.96 3.27 -4.73
N LEU A 95 -11.54 4.16 -3.92
CA LEU A 95 -11.80 3.92 -2.50
C LEU A 95 -13.25 3.48 -2.34
N VAL A 96 -13.46 2.33 -1.69
CA VAL A 96 -14.80 1.73 -1.55
C VAL A 96 -15.04 1.20 -0.14
N LYS A 97 -16.31 0.90 0.14
CA LYS A 97 -16.71 0.12 1.31
C LYS A 97 -17.06 -1.30 0.87
N GLY A 98 -16.35 -2.31 1.38
CA GLY A 98 -16.46 -3.69 0.93
C GLY A 98 -16.04 -3.83 -0.53
N ASP A 99 -16.97 -4.22 -1.39
CA ASP A 99 -16.78 -4.39 -2.85
C ASP A 99 -17.65 -3.42 -3.69
N ASP A 100 -18.27 -2.43 -3.03
CA ASP A 100 -19.24 -1.54 -3.67
C ASP A 100 -18.58 -0.38 -4.45
N VAL A 101 -18.08 -0.70 -5.64
CA VAL A 101 -17.49 0.30 -6.56
C VAL A 101 -18.51 1.35 -7.00
N LYS A 102 -19.81 1.01 -7.07
CA LYS A 102 -20.85 1.95 -7.55
C LYS A 102 -21.04 3.14 -6.62
N ASN A 103 -20.90 2.92 -5.32
CA ASN A 103 -20.94 3.97 -4.31
C ASN A 103 -19.53 4.38 -3.83
N GLY A 104 -18.49 3.88 -4.48
CA GLY A 104 -17.10 4.26 -4.25
C GLY A 104 -16.76 5.63 -4.81
N VAL A 105 -15.55 6.09 -4.50
CA VAL A 105 -14.98 7.31 -5.07
C VAL A 105 -13.74 6.99 -5.89
N GLU A 106 -13.71 7.48 -7.12
CA GLU A 106 -12.54 7.43 -7.98
C GLU A 106 -11.42 8.29 -7.39
N VAL A 107 -10.20 7.75 -7.41
CA VAL A 107 -8.98 8.45 -7.00
C VAL A 107 -8.28 8.99 -8.25
N SER A 108 -7.89 8.11 -9.17
CA SER A 108 -7.20 8.47 -10.41
C SER A 108 -7.05 7.25 -11.33
N ALA A 109 -6.82 7.52 -12.61
CA ALA A 109 -6.30 6.54 -13.57
C ALA A 109 -4.93 6.00 -13.16
N ILE A 110 -4.66 4.74 -13.53
CA ILE A 110 -3.42 4.02 -13.28
C ILE A 110 -2.47 4.18 -14.47
N ASP A 111 -1.21 4.48 -14.19
CA ASP A 111 -0.13 4.32 -15.16
C ASP A 111 0.39 2.88 -15.14
N LEU A 112 0.09 2.11 -16.18
CA LEU A 112 0.51 0.70 -16.31
C LEU A 112 2.05 0.52 -16.36
N LYS A 113 2.82 1.59 -16.62
CA LYS A 113 4.28 1.52 -16.70
C LYS A 113 4.97 1.79 -15.37
N ASP A 114 4.27 2.40 -14.42
CA ASP A 114 4.83 2.79 -13.14
C ASP A 114 4.37 1.83 -12.03
N LYS A 115 5.34 1.14 -11.43
CA LYS A 115 5.08 0.22 -10.31
C LYS A 115 4.94 0.94 -8.98
N THR A 116 5.25 2.24 -8.92
CA THR A 116 5.18 3.06 -7.72
C THR A 116 4.44 4.36 -8.03
N GLN A 117 3.18 4.44 -7.64
CA GLN A 117 2.32 5.59 -7.98
C GLN A 117 1.82 6.26 -6.72
N THR A 118 1.68 7.58 -6.75
CA THR A 118 1.19 8.36 -5.61
C THR A 118 0.08 9.28 -6.06
N PHE A 119 -1.04 9.23 -5.34
CA PHE A 119 -2.24 9.98 -5.64
C PHE A 119 -2.63 10.85 -4.45
N ASP A 120 -3.14 12.05 -4.74
CA ASP A 120 -3.69 12.92 -3.71
C ASP A 120 -5.10 12.46 -3.32
N VAL A 121 -5.35 12.34 -2.02
CA VAL A 121 -6.65 11.98 -1.45
C VAL A 121 -7.09 12.98 -0.37
N SER A 122 -6.52 14.18 -0.39
CA SER A 122 -6.78 15.23 0.61
C SER A 122 -8.22 15.74 0.60
N ASP A 123 -8.92 15.58 -0.52
CA ASP A 123 -10.32 15.95 -0.73
C ASP A 123 -11.31 14.82 -0.40
N LYS A 124 -10.81 13.65 0.06
CA LYS A 124 -11.63 12.45 0.32
C LYS A 124 -11.71 12.15 1.81
N ASP A 125 -12.88 11.71 2.26
CA ASP A 125 -13.11 11.29 3.64
C ASP A 125 -12.73 9.81 3.81
N LEU A 126 -11.48 9.56 4.21
CA LEU A 126 -10.90 8.21 4.25
C LEU A 126 -11.61 7.28 5.25
N THR A 127 -12.29 7.83 6.26
CA THR A 127 -12.97 7.06 7.30
C THR A 127 -14.19 6.27 6.80
N LYS A 128 -14.64 6.53 5.57
CA LYS A 128 -15.80 5.87 4.95
C LYS A 128 -15.44 4.60 4.20
N TYR A 129 -14.17 4.34 3.98
CA TYR A 129 -13.68 3.31 3.08
C TYR A 129 -12.82 2.32 3.85
N ASP A 130 -12.93 1.05 3.50
CA ASP A 130 -12.18 -0.06 4.11
C ASP A 130 -11.51 -0.93 3.03
N ASN A 131 -11.55 -0.51 1.77
CA ASN A 131 -10.95 -1.24 0.66
C ASN A 131 -10.50 -0.28 -0.46
N VAL A 132 -9.37 -0.60 -1.08
CA VAL A 132 -8.88 0.04 -2.30
C VAL A 132 -9.06 -0.93 -3.46
N VAL A 133 -9.73 -0.49 -4.51
CA VAL A 133 -10.09 -1.34 -5.66
C VAL A 133 -9.44 -0.83 -6.93
N ILE A 134 -8.90 -1.76 -7.72
CA ILE A 134 -8.48 -1.52 -9.11
C ILE A 134 -9.66 -1.90 -10.00
N TYR A 135 -10.28 -0.90 -10.63
CA TYR A 135 -11.48 -1.07 -11.44
C TYR A 135 -11.23 -0.66 -12.88
N CYS A 136 -11.73 -1.46 -13.82
CA CYS A 136 -11.74 -1.08 -15.23
C CYS A 136 -13.09 -0.47 -15.61
N GLU A 137 -13.12 0.83 -15.89
CA GLU A 137 -14.37 1.51 -16.23
C GLU A 137 -14.94 1.03 -17.56
N LYS A 138 -14.08 0.81 -18.55
CA LYS A 138 -14.49 0.35 -19.87
C LYS A 138 -15.04 -1.08 -19.89
N ALA A 139 -14.48 -1.97 -19.06
CA ALA A 139 -14.91 -3.37 -18.96
C ALA A 139 -16.00 -3.58 -17.89
N HIS A 140 -16.16 -2.61 -16.99
CA HIS A 140 -16.98 -2.71 -15.79
C HIS A 140 -16.62 -3.88 -14.87
N GLU A 141 -15.33 -4.20 -14.77
CA GLU A 141 -14.80 -5.32 -14.00
C GLU A 141 -13.80 -4.86 -12.95
N THR A 142 -13.84 -5.47 -11.76
CA THR A 142 -12.81 -5.33 -10.74
C THR A 142 -11.62 -6.24 -11.08
N PHE A 143 -10.44 -5.64 -11.18
CA PHE A 143 -9.20 -6.35 -11.46
C PHE A 143 -8.53 -6.82 -10.16
N GLY A 144 -8.53 -5.98 -9.13
CA GLY A 144 -7.90 -6.30 -7.86
C GLY A 144 -8.52 -5.51 -6.71
N GLN A 145 -8.34 -6.04 -5.50
CA GLN A 145 -8.82 -5.43 -4.28
C GLN A 145 -7.76 -5.54 -3.18
N ALA A 146 -7.69 -4.52 -2.34
CA ALA A 146 -6.83 -4.47 -1.16
C ALA A 146 -7.66 -3.94 0.02
N PRO A 147 -8.21 -4.83 0.86
CA PRO A 147 -8.77 -4.42 2.15
C PRO A 147 -7.72 -3.62 2.90
N VAL A 148 -8.09 -2.45 3.39
CA VAL A 148 -7.17 -1.57 4.12
C VAL A 148 -7.60 -1.43 5.57
N SER A 149 -6.63 -1.59 6.47
CA SER A 149 -6.81 -1.42 7.90
C SER A 149 -5.81 -0.40 8.43
N GLU A 150 -6.02 0.10 9.65
CA GLU A 150 -5.04 0.99 10.30
C GLU A 150 -3.64 0.35 10.26
N GLY A 151 -2.76 0.99 9.48
CA GLY A 151 -1.35 0.66 9.43
C GLY A 151 -0.65 1.34 10.61
N MET A 152 0.29 0.64 11.24
CA MET A 152 1.18 1.29 12.19
C MET A 152 2.22 2.12 11.43
N ASP A 153 2.53 3.31 11.98
CA ASP A 153 3.38 4.37 11.41
C ASP A 153 4.56 3.86 10.55
N ASP A 154 4.81 4.59 9.46
CA ASP A 154 5.70 4.38 8.30
C ASP A 154 7.21 4.27 8.63
N THR A 155 7.55 3.84 9.85
CA THR A 155 8.92 3.55 10.28
C THR A 155 9.30 2.08 10.05
N ALA A 156 8.44 1.21 9.50
CA ALA A 156 8.70 -0.23 9.44
C ALA A 156 8.33 -0.90 8.10
N MET A 157 8.94 -0.46 7.01
CA MET A 157 9.60 -1.38 6.08
C MET A 157 11.10 -1.03 5.99
N SER A 158 11.67 -0.58 7.12
CA SER A 158 13.13 -0.53 7.26
C SER A 158 13.64 -1.96 7.17
N MET A 159 14.67 -2.20 6.35
CA MET A 159 15.35 -3.49 6.33
C MET A 159 15.85 -3.77 7.73
N MET A 160 15.19 -4.67 8.45
CA MET A 160 15.64 -5.01 9.79
C MET A 160 16.74 -6.06 9.65
N THR A 161 17.92 -5.78 10.18
CA THR A 161 19.05 -6.69 10.11
C THR A 161 19.54 -7.04 11.50
N GLY A 162 19.92 -8.29 11.68
CA GLY A 162 20.52 -8.80 12.89
C GLY A 162 21.71 -9.68 12.57
N THR A 163 22.68 -9.71 13.47
CA THR A 163 23.78 -10.69 13.41
C THR A 163 23.45 -11.85 14.33
N PHE A 164 23.58 -13.09 13.84
CA PHE A 164 23.41 -14.26 14.69
C PHE A 164 24.53 -14.36 15.71
N ALA A 165 24.14 -14.66 16.94
CA ALA A 165 24.99 -15.18 17.98
C ALA A 165 24.50 -16.58 18.38
N GLY A 166 25.43 -17.49 18.62
CA GLY A 166 25.15 -18.80 19.18
C GLY A 166 24.54 -18.71 20.59
N VAL A 167 23.64 -19.63 20.91
CA VAL A 167 22.99 -19.75 22.22
C VAL A 167 23.59 -20.93 22.98
N GLY A 168 23.95 -20.71 24.25
CA GLY A 168 24.58 -21.74 25.06
C GLY A 168 25.96 -22.14 24.54
N THR A 169 26.13 -23.41 24.18
CA THR A 169 27.38 -23.95 23.61
C THR A 169 27.38 -24.02 22.09
N HIS A 170 26.24 -23.76 21.45
CA HIS A 170 26.08 -23.83 20.00
C HIS A 170 26.75 -22.65 19.32
N LYS A 171 27.31 -22.88 18.14
CA LYS A 171 27.95 -21.87 17.32
C LYS A 171 27.05 -21.56 16.14
N VAL A 172 26.52 -20.33 16.13
CA VAL A 172 25.77 -19.79 15.00
C VAL A 172 26.31 -18.42 14.65
N SER A 173 26.47 -18.15 13.37
CA SER A 173 26.95 -16.87 12.83
C SER A 173 26.32 -16.57 11.47
N GLY A 174 26.46 -15.34 11.01
CA GLY A 174 25.85 -14.83 9.78
C GLY A 174 24.89 -13.71 10.11
N THR A 175 24.16 -13.23 9.10
CA THR A 175 23.20 -12.14 9.24
C THR A 175 21.82 -12.60 8.84
N ALA A 176 20.80 -12.13 9.55
CA ALA A 176 19.40 -12.23 9.16
C ALA A 176 18.91 -10.85 8.75
N THR A 177 18.27 -10.75 7.58
CA THR A 177 17.67 -9.50 7.09
C THR A 177 16.23 -9.76 6.70
N VAL A 178 15.31 -8.99 7.29
CA VAL A 178 13.92 -8.93 6.86
C VAL A 178 13.76 -7.72 5.95
N GLU A 179 13.37 -7.97 4.70
CA GLU A 179 13.14 -6.94 3.68
C GLU A 179 11.81 -7.25 2.98
N GLY A 180 10.81 -6.39 3.17
CA GLY A 180 9.46 -6.63 2.66
C GLY A 180 8.89 -7.94 3.22
N SER A 181 8.46 -8.83 2.33
CA SER A 181 7.92 -10.15 2.67
C SER A 181 8.99 -11.26 2.67
N THR A 182 10.28 -10.92 2.73
CA THR A 182 11.36 -11.91 2.63
C THR A 182 12.29 -11.86 3.85
N LEU A 183 12.59 -13.03 4.42
CA LEU A 183 13.69 -13.21 5.35
C LEU A 183 14.88 -13.82 4.62
N LYS A 184 16.02 -13.12 4.64
CA LYS A 184 17.28 -13.58 4.05
C LYS A 184 18.28 -13.90 5.14
N LEU A 185 18.95 -15.04 5.03
CA LEU A 185 20.12 -15.37 5.83
C LEU A 185 21.35 -15.32 4.94
N ALA A 186 22.40 -14.61 5.36
CA ALA A 186 23.63 -14.47 4.60
C ALA A 186 24.86 -14.84 5.43
N ASN A 187 25.85 -15.45 4.78
CA ASN A 187 27.03 -16.03 5.42
C ASN A 187 26.68 -16.93 6.62
N PHE A 188 25.53 -17.59 6.55
CA PHE A 188 24.97 -18.37 7.66
C PHE A 188 25.82 -19.62 7.90
N LYS A 189 26.14 -19.86 9.17
CA LYS A 189 26.83 -21.06 9.63
C LYS A 189 26.27 -21.45 10.98
N THR A 190 26.03 -22.74 11.17
CA THR A 190 25.54 -23.32 12.41
C THR A 190 26.24 -24.64 12.69
N ASP A 191 26.36 -25.04 13.96
CA ASP A 191 26.63 -26.42 14.31
C ASP A 191 25.53 -27.35 13.76
N GLU A 192 25.88 -28.60 13.47
CA GLU A 192 24.92 -29.59 12.97
C GLU A 192 23.84 -29.88 14.01
N GLY A 193 22.58 -29.79 13.60
CA GLY A 193 21.42 -30.18 14.38
C GLY A 193 20.53 -31.11 13.56
N PRO A 194 19.89 -32.11 14.19
CA PRO A 194 19.14 -33.13 13.46
C PRO A 194 17.83 -32.64 12.83
N ASP A 195 17.36 -31.44 13.19
CA ASP A 195 16.06 -30.89 12.78
C ASP A 195 16.01 -29.36 13.05
N LEU A 196 16.78 -28.58 12.30
CA LEU A 196 16.92 -27.13 12.50
C LEU A 196 15.94 -26.34 11.62
N HIS A 197 15.25 -25.39 12.25
CA HIS A 197 14.25 -24.52 11.63
C HIS A 197 14.50 -23.07 12.00
N VAL A 198 14.03 -22.17 11.13
CA VAL A 198 14.11 -20.73 11.35
C VAL A 198 12.76 -20.20 11.83
N TYR A 199 12.81 -19.38 12.88
CA TYR A 199 11.62 -18.77 13.48
C TYR A 199 11.75 -17.25 13.51
N LEU A 200 10.66 -16.55 13.24
CA LEU A 200 10.47 -15.17 13.65
C LEU A 200 9.87 -15.16 15.06
N THR A 201 10.44 -14.37 15.96
CA THR A 201 10.11 -14.39 17.40
C THR A 201 10.06 -12.98 17.97
N LYS A 202 9.36 -12.84 19.10
CA LYS A 202 9.40 -11.65 19.93
C LYS A 202 10.39 -11.86 21.07
N ASP A 203 11.40 -11.01 21.13
CA ASP A 203 12.48 -10.99 22.12
C ASP A 203 13.26 -12.32 22.22
N GLY A 204 13.18 -13.16 21.20
CA GLY A 204 13.75 -14.50 21.13
C GLY A 204 12.93 -15.58 21.83
N ASP A 205 11.69 -15.31 22.24
CA ASP A 205 10.82 -16.30 22.87
C ASP A 205 10.20 -17.22 21.81
N ILE A 206 10.65 -18.48 21.78
CA ILE A 206 10.18 -19.50 20.85
C ILE A 206 8.70 -19.86 21.04
N ASN A 207 8.14 -19.67 22.25
CA ASN A 207 6.74 -20.02 22.53
C ASN A 207 5.74 -19.08 21.82
N THR A 208 6.21 -17.88 21.50
CA THR A 208 5.44 -16.87 20.75
C THR A 208 5.93 -16.76 19.30
N GLY A 209 6.86 -17.64 18.91
CA GLY A 209 7.50 -17.64 17.61
C GLY A 209 6.64 -18.22 16.51
N MET A 210 6.79 -17.68 15.31
CA MET A 210 6.29 -18.28 14.09
C MET A 210 7.40 -19.02 13.37
N GLU A 211 7.15 -20.30 13.09
CA GLU A 211 8.01 -21.11 12.23
C GLU A 211 7.90 -20.65 10.79
N ILE A 212 9.05 -20.46 10.14
CA ILE A 212 9.10 -20.04 8.74
C ILE A 212 9.36 -21.25 7.85
N ASP A 213 10.51 -21.92 8.04
CA ASP A 213 10.87 -23.13 7.30
C ASP A 213 12.07 -23.86 7.94
N ALA A 214 12.34 -25.07 7.46
CA ALA A 214 13.54 -25.85 7.76
C ALA A 214 14.80 -25.24 7.13
N ILE A 215 15.95 -25.46 7.76
CA ILE A 215 17.25 -24.98 7.29
C ILE A 215 17.97 -26.09 6.52
N ASP A 216 18.46 -25.77 5.32
CA ASP A 216 19.43 -26.63 4.62
C ASP A 216 20.85 -26.34 5.11
N LEU A 217 21.43 -27.25 5.88
CA LEU A 217 22.76 -27.08 6.48
C LEU A 217 23.92 -27.00 5.46
N LYS A 218 23.65 -27.26 4.17
CA LYS A 218 24.66 -27.18 3.11
C LYS A 218 24.79 -25.80 2.49
N ASP A 219 23.79 -24.95 2.67
CA ASP A 219 23.74 -23.61 2.08
C ASP A 219 24.08 -22.55 3.13
N ALA A 220 24.93 -21.60 2.73
CA ALA A 220 25.27 -20.45 3.58
C ALA A 220 24.33 -19.26 3.35
N GLU A 221 23.48 -19.34 2.33
CA GLU A 221 22.55 -18.30 1.91
C GLU A 221 21.15 -18.90 1.86
N HIS A 222 20.20 -18.27 2.53
CA HIS A 222 18.81 -18.69 2.51
C HIS A 222 17.91 -17.50 2.20
N SER A 223 16.79 -17.78 1.53
CA SER A 223 15.75 -16.81 1.27
C SER A 223 14.41 -17.47 1.50
N PHE A 224 13.67 -16.97 2.48
CA PHE A 224 12.38 -17.49 2.89
C PHE A 224 11.29 -16.47 2.60
N ASP A 225 10.21 -16.92 1.96
CA ASP A 225 9.01 -16.12 1.78
C ASP A 225 8.18 -16.14 3.08
N LEU A 226 7.91 -14.95 3.61
CA LEU A 226 7.12 -14.76 4.82
C LEU A 226 5.62 -14.80 4.53
N LYS A 227 5.19 -15.03 3.28
CA LYS A 227 3.78 -15.19 2.87
C LYS A 227 2.91 -14.00 3.27
N ASN A 228 3.48 -12.79 3.23
CA ASN A 228 2.88 -11.55 3.70
C ASN A 228 2.50 -11.56 5.19
N LEU A 229 3.25 -12.30 6.01
CA LEU A 229 3.17 -12.22 7.47
C LEU A 229 3.41 -10.78 7.93
N ASP A 230 2.59 -10.31 8.86
CA ASP A 230 2.86 -9.09 9.61
C ASP A 230 4.06 -9.33 10.53
N THR A 231 5.23 -8.81 10.13
CA THR A 231 6.48 -8.96 10.88
C THR A 231 6.60 -7.98 12.04
N SER A 232 5.69 -7.03 12.20
CA SER A 232 5.78 -5.95 13.21
C SER A 232 5.81 -6.46 14.65
N ALA A 233 5.25 -7.65 14.89
CA ALA A 233 5.24 -8.28 16.21
C ALA A 233 6.57 -8.97 16.57
N TYR A 234 7.50 -9.13 15.62
CA TYR A 234 8.72 -9.90 15.75
C TYR A 234 9.95 -9.00 15.61
N ASN A 235 10.89 -9.13 16.54
CA ASN A 235 12.14 -8.37 16.56
C ASN A 235 13.37 -9.28 16.63
N SER A 236 13.20 -10.58 16.39
CA SER A 236 14.32 -11.51 16.33
C SER A 236 14.08 -12.73 15.46
N VAL A 237 15.17 -13.23 14.90
CA VAL A 237 15.23 -14.53 14.21
C VAL A 237 15.91 -15.54 15.12
N VAL A 238 15.29 -16.71 15.31
CA VAL A 238 15.83 -17.79 16.14
C VAL A 238 16.03 -19.03 15.29
N ILE A 239 17.20 -19.65 15.42
CA ILE A 239 17.49 -20.98 14.90
C ILE A 239 17.14 -21.96 16.01
N TYR A 240 16.15 -22.82 15.78
CA TYR A 240 15.62 -23.74 16.79
C TYR A 240 15.69 -25.18 16.31
N CYS A 241 16.16 -26.09 17.16
CA CYS A 241 16.08 -27.52 16.90
C CYS A 241 14.80 -28.07 17.51
N GLN A 242 13.83 -28.43 16.67
CA GLN A 242 12.54 -28.97 17.15
C GLN A 242 12.73 -30.29 17.89
N LYS A 243 13.59 -31.17 17.37
CA LYS A 243 13.85 -32.48 17.98
C LYS A 243 14.55 -32.41 19.34
N ALA A 244 15.47 -31.47 19.53
CA ALA A 244 16.20 -31.28 20.78
C ALA A 244 15.51 -30.29 21.73
N HIS A 245 14.49 -29.58 21.24
CA HIS A 245 13.77 -28.53 21.93
C HIS A 245 14.66 -27.38 22.44
N GLU A 246 15.70 -27.02 21.68
CA GLU A 246 16.69 -26.01 22.08
C GLU A 246 16.98 -24.99 20.98
N ALA A 247 17.27 -23.76 21.39
CA ALA A 247 17.73 -22.71 20.48
C ALA A 247 19.23 -22.86 20.23
N PHE A 248 19.62 -22.83 18.97
CA PHE A 248 21.02 -22.87 18.52
C PHE A 248 21.59 -21.47 18.38
N GLY A 249 20.80 -20.53 17.88
CA GLY A 249 21.26 -19.18 17.60
C GLY A 249 20.13 -18.17 17.56
N LYS A 250 20.48 -16.90 17.77
CA LYS A 250 19.55 -15.78 17.77
C LYS A 250 20.18 -14.56 17.11
N ALA A 251 19.40 -13.87 16.29
CA ALA A 251 19.72 -12.54 15.77
C ALA A 251 18.62 -11.57 16.22
N MET A 252 18.98 -10.52 16.96
CA MET A 252 18.08 -9.39 17.20
C MET A 252 18.05 -8.54 15.94
N LEU A 253 16.85 -8.25 15.47
CA LEU A 253 16.62 -7.46 14.26
C LEU A 253 16.51 -5.99 14.65
N GLU A 254 17.36 -5.16 14.04
CA GLU A 254 17.37 -3.70 14.21
C GLU A 254 17.18 -3.06 12.83
N GLY A 255 16.32 -2.05 12.74
CA GLY A 255 15.98 -1.33 11.50
C GLY A 255 15.76 0.15 11.75
#